data_AF-A0AA42N9W7-F1
#
_entry.id   AF-A0AA42N9W7-F1
#
_cell.length_a   1.000
_cell.length_b   1.000
_cell.length_c   1.000
_cell.angle_alpha   90.00
_cell.angle_beta   90.00
_cell.angle_gamma   90.00
#
_symmetry.space_group_name_H-M   'P 1'
#
loop_
_entity.id
_entity.type
_entity.pdbx_description
1 polymer ?
#
loop_
_entity_poly.entity_id
_entity_poly.type
_entity_poly.pdbx_seq_one_letter_code
_entity_poly.pdbx_strand_id
1 'polypeptide(L)'
;MQGETALVGSVEKQPVGVRRIAVASVIGTTVEWYDLFVFATASALVFNKVFFPSFDAIVGTLLAFGTFASAYLARIVGAALFGHFGDRVGRKSMLLVSLVMMGVATFAIGLLPNYEQIGVWAPILLLALRVVQGLALGGEWGGAVLMAVEHAPQNRRGLYGSWVQIGVPAGTLIANLAFLAIGFSMTPEDLISWGWRIPFLVSILLVAVGAYVRLNTAETPSFAKVKTEEATVRVPFFELLSKSWKTVLLGGIATMSTGSSFNLIVAFGLSYGTQALNISRNEMLVIVLISCTACIFLLPLFGLLSDRIGRRPVILGGILAEALVAFPMFWLMDTATFAGALAGYLLMMTAFAANYGPIATFLAELFGTKVRYSGLSIAYMLSGVLGSALTPVITTWLLSATGSGASVAWYMIGSALLSAVALLALTETVKRDLAKTN
;
A
#
# COMPACT_ATOMS: atom_id res chain seq x y z
N MET A 1 27.36 61.76 9.94
CA MET A 1 27.79 60.34 9.82
C MET A 1 26.76 59.52 10.57
N GLN A 2 25.57 59.22 10.03
CA GLN A 2 25.25 58.39 8.87
C GLN A 2 26.05 57.08 8.81
N GLY A 3 25.36 55.99 9.16
CA GLY A 3 25.32 54.74 8.41
C GLY A 3 26.37 53.69 8.74
N GLU A 4 25.95 52.60 9.39
CA GLU A 4 26.12 51.22 8.88
C GLU A 4 25.61 50.21 9.93
N THR A 5 24.28 50.09 10.04
CA THR A 5 23.66 48.89 10.61
C THR A 5 23.55 47.88 9.48
N ALA A 6 24.46 46.91 9.47
CA ALA A 6 24.45 45.80 8.52
C ALA A 6 23.10 45.06 8.60
N LEU A 7 22.34 45.13 7.51
CA LEU A 7 21.15 44.32 7.26
C LEU A 7 21.57 42.85 7.21
N VAL A 8 21.39 42.14 8.32
CA VAL A 8 21.32 40.68 8.31
C VAL A 8 20.05 40.33 7.53
N GLY A 9 20.22 40.08 6.24
CA GLY A 9 19.16 39.55 5.39
C GLY A 9 18.66 38.24 6.00
N SER A 10 17.47 38.28 6.58
CA SER A 10 16.71 37.09 6.90
C SER A 10 16.51 36.33 5.59
N VAL A 11 17.22 35.20 5.43
CA VAL A 11 16.92 34.24 4.37
C VAL A 11 15.54 33.68 4.68
N GLU A 12 14.52 34.35 4.14
CA GLU A 12 13.15 33.88 4.12
C GLU A 12 13.15 32.62 3.25
N LYS A 13 13.28 31.45 3.90
CA LYS A 13 13.11 30.16 3.23
C LYS A 13 11.72 30.15 2.64
N GLN A 14 11.63 30.30 1.31
CA GLN A 14 10.37 30.23 0.59
C GLN A 14 9.58 29.00 1.06
N PRO A 15 8.29 29.13 1.40
CA PRO A 15 7.49 27.99 1.81
C PRO A 15 7.46 27.03 0.62
N VAL A 16 8.11 25.88 0.75
CA VAL A 16 8.04 24.81 -0.24
C VAL A 16 6.56 24.49 -0.40
N GLY A 17 6.00 24.78 -1.57
CA GLY A 17 4.56 24.68 -1.78
C GLY A 17 4.07 23.27 -1.44
N VAL A 18 3.00 23.18 -0.63
CA VAL A 18 2.38 21.91 -0.18
C VAL A 18 2.13 20.95 -1.36
N ARG A 19 1.80 21.50 -2.53
CA ARG A 19 1.64 20.75 -3.79
C ARG A 19 2.93 20.04 -4.24
N ARG A 20 4.10 20.67 -4.13
CA ARG A 20 5.39 20.07 -4.50
C ARG A 20 5.75 18.93 -3.55
N ILE A 21 5.51 19.10 -2.25
CA ILE A 21 5.70 18.05 -1.24
C ILE A 21 4.77 16.88 -1.53
N ALA A 22 3.49 17.15 -1.78
CA ALA A 22 2.51 16.11 -2.06
C ALA A 22 2.83 15.32 -3.34
N VAL A 23 3.30 15.98 -4.41
CA VAL A 23 3.75 15.31 -5.65
C VAL A 23 4.98 14.43 -5.40
N ALA A 24 5.97 14.92 -4.64
CA ALA A 24 7.15 14.13 -4.27
C ALA A 24 6.76 12.89 -3.44
N SER A 25 5.81 13.04 -2.52
CA SER A 25 5.24 11.92 -1.75
C SER A 25 4.55 10.90 -2.64
N VAL A 26 3.75 11.34 -3.61
CA VAL A 26 3.09 10.43 -4.58
C VAL A 26 4.13 9.63 -5.37
N ILE A 27 5.17 10.28 -5.90
CA ILE A 27 6.21 9.58 -6.67
C ILE A 27 6.92 8.54 -5.78
N GLY A 28 7.28 8.93 -4.56
CA GLY A 28 7.93 8.04 -3.60
C GLY A 28 7.07 6.83 -3.26
N THR A 29 5.78 7.03 -2.98
CA THR A 29 4.86 5.93 -2.67
C THR A 29 4.56 5.09 -3.92
N THR A 30 4.48 5.68 -5.11
CA THR A 30 4.32 4.93 -6.37
C THR A 30 5.45 3.93 -6.60
N VAL A 31 6.71 4.33 -6.39
CA VAL A 31 7.86 3.42 -6.50
C VAL A 31 7.77 2.29 -5.48
N GLU A 32 7.42 2.63 -4.23
CA GLU A 32 7.25 1.65 -3.16
C GLU A 32 6.16 0.61 -3.50
N TRP A 33 5.01 1.07 -3.99
CA TRP A 33 3.90 0.19 -4.33
C TRP A 33 4.11 -0.57 -5.63
N TYR A 34 4.91 -0.05 -6.56
CA TYR A 34 5.34 -0.81 -7.75
C TYR A 34 6.06 -2.09 -7.33
N ASP A 35 7.12 -1.98 -6.52
CA ASP A 35 7.94 -3.12 -6.10
C ASP A 35 7.12 -4.15 -5.29
N LEU A 36 6.09 -3.69 -4.58
CA LEU A 36 5.19 -4.59 -3.87
C LEU A 36 4.24 -5.31 -4.83
N PHE A 37 3.58 -4.59 -5.72
CA PHE A 37 2.51 -5.15 -6.57
C PHE A 37 3.03 -5.85 -7.83
N VAL A 38 4.24 -5.54 -8.31
CA VAL A 38 4.90 -6.35 -9.35
C VAL A 38 5.06 -7.80 -8.89
N PHE A 39 5.37 -8.00 -7.60
CA PHE A 39 5.39 -9.33 -6.98
C PHE A 39 3.99 -9.94 -6.90
N ALA A 40 2.98 -9.18 -6.48
CA ALA A 40 1.60 -9.67 -6.38
C ALA A 40 1.06 -10.17 -7.74
N THR A 41 1.28 -9.37 -8.79
CA THR A 41 0.91 -9.71 -10.17
C THR A 41 1.67 -10.94 -10.65
N ALA A 42 2.97 -11.03 -10.38
CA ALA A 42 3.75 -12.22 -10.71
C ALA A 42 3.30 -13.49 -9.95
N SER A 43 2.94 -13.35 -8.67
CA SER A 43 2.36 -14.42 -7.85
C SER A 43 1.06 -14.95 -8.46
N ALA A 44 0.20 -14.06 -8.96
CA ALA A 44 -1.07 -14.42 -9.55
C ALA A 44 -0.95 -15.06 -10.95
N LEU A 45 0.09 -14.70 -11.72
CA LEU A 45 0.17 -15.04 -13.14
C LEU A 45 1.21 -16.11 -13.51
N VAL A 46 2.34 -16.19 -12.79
CA VAL A 46 3.50 -16.99 -13.24
C VAL A 46 4.24 -17.76 -12.14
N PHE A 47 4.28 -17.29 -10.88
CA PHE A 47 5.16 -17.90 -9.88
C PHE A 47 4.79 -19.31 -9.47
N ASN A 48 3.51 -19.68 -9.56
CA ASN A 48 3.09 -21.06 -9.35
C ASN A 48 3.80 -22.02 -10.32
N LYS A 49 4.04 -21.60 -11.57
CA LYS A 49 4.75 -22.39 -12.59
C LYS A 49 6.27 -22.25 -12.50
N VAL A 50 6.78 -21.08 -12.12
CA VAL A 50 8.22 -20.78 -12.16
C VAL A 50 8.96 -21.32 -10.92
N PHE A 51 8.37 -21.13 -9.73
CA PHE A 51 9.02 -21.41 -8.44
C PHE A 51 8.40 -22.60 -7.71
N PHE A 52 7.18 -22.99 -8.06
CA PHE A 52 6.45 -24.08 -7.41
C PHE A 52 5.90 -25.14 -8.40
N PRO A 53 6.61 -25.51 -9.50
CA PRO A 53 6.06 -26.41 -10.52
C PRO A 53 5.80 -27.84 -10.04
N SER A 54 6.39 -28.25 -8.91
CA SER A 54 6.21 -29.58 -8.33
C SER A 54 4.86 -29.74 -7.60
N PHE A 55 4.11 -28.67 -7.40
CA PHE A 55 2.81 -28.67 -6.76
C PHE A 55 1.69 -28.52 -7.79
N ASP A 56 0.47 -28.93 -7.43
CA ASP A 56 -0.69 -28.58 -8.23
C ASP A 56 -0.86 -27.04 -8.32
N ALA A 57 -1.59 -26.57 -9.33
CA ALA A 57 -1.68 -25.14 -9.64
C ALA A 57 -2.22 -24.29 -8.48
N ILE A 58 -3.13 -24.83 -7.68
CA ILE A 58 -3.76 -24.13 -6.56
C ILE A 58 -2.77 -24.02 -5.40
N VAL A 59 -2.11 -25.14 -5.03
CA VAL A 59 -1.09 -25.15 -3.98
C VAL A 59 0.10 -24.27 -4.38
N GLY A 60 0.55 -24.32 -5.63
CA GLY A 60 1.59 -23.44 -6.14
C GLY A 60 1.20 -21.95 -6.04
N THR A 61 -0.06 -21.61 -6.28
CA THR A 61 -0.59 -20.24 -6.11
C THR A 61 -0.65 -19.84 -4.63
N LEU A 62 -1.07 -20.74 -3.74
CA LEU A 62 -1.05 -20.52 -2.29
C LEU A 62 0.36 -20.26 -1.78
N LEU A 63 1.36 -21.01 -2.26
CA LEU A 63 2.77 -20.80 -1.90
C LEU A 63 3.31 -19.47 -2.44
N ALA A 64 2.93 -19.09 -3.66
CA ALA A 64 3.29 -17.80 -4.24
C ALA A 64 2.68 -16.62 -3.46
N PHE A 65 1.42 -16.71 -3.04
CA PHE A 65 0.79 -15.72 -2.17
C PHE A 65 1.28 -15.76 -0.72
N GLY A 66 1.65 -16.93 -0.21
CA GLY A 66 2.31 -17.06 1.09
C GLY A 66 3.67 -16.36 1.10
N THR A 67 4.42 -16.48 0.01
CA THR A 67 5.67 -15.73 -0.18
C THR A 67 5.39 -14.23 -0.24
N PHE A 68 4.35 -13.79 -0.95
CA PHE A 68 3.92 -12.39 -0.94
C PHE A 68 3.57 -11.88 0.48
N ALA A 69 2.83 -12.68 1.25
CA ALA A 69 2.42 -12.37 2.62
C ALA A 69 3.60 -12.25 3.60
N SER A 70 4.68 -13.02 3.38
CA SER A 70 5.88 -12.97 4.23
C SER A 70 6.50 -11.57 4.32
N ALA A 71 6.42 -10.76 3.25
CA ALA A 71 6.93 -9.39 3.27
C ALA A 71 6.16 -8.52 4.26
N TYR A 72 4.85 -8.70 4.41
CA TYR A 72 4.05 -7.94 5.37
C TYR A 72 4.37 -8.30 6.82
N LEU A 73 4.66 -9.57 7.09
CA LEU A 73 5.14 -9.99 8.42
C LEU A 73 6.52 -9.40 8.71
N ALA A 74 7.42 -9.47 7.72
CA ALA A 74 8.74 -8.88 7.80
C ALA A 74 8.70 -7.35 8.02
N ARG A 75 7.70 -6.63 7.49
CA ARG A 75 7.50 -5.19 7.73
C ARG A 75 7.36 -4.83 9.21
N ILE A 76 6.75 -5.68 10.04
CA ILE A 76 6.63 -5.41 11.49
C ILE A 76 8.02 -5.38 12.12
N VAL A 77 8.85 -6.37 11.79
CA VAL A 77 10.24 -6.46 12.26
C VAL A 77 11.08 -5.33 11.68
N GLY A 78 10.92 -5.04 10.39
CA GLY A 78 11.56 -3.94 9.67
C GLY A 78 11.28 -2.59 10.31
N ALA A 79 10.02 -2.29 10.63
CA ALA A 79 9.62 -1.06 11.30
C ALA A 79 10.32 -0.88 12.65
N ALA A 80 10.46 -1.94 13.44
CA ALA A 80 11.18 -1.91 14.70
C ALA A 80 12.69 -1.66 14.51
N LEU A 81 13.31 -2.35 13.53
CA LEU A 81 14.74 -2.20 13.22
C LEU A 81 15.06 -0.80 12.66
N PHE A 82 14.38 -0.38 11.60
CA PHE A 82 14.58 0.92 10.95
C PHE A 82 14.18 2.09 11.86
N GLY A 83 13.21 1.90 12.76
CA GLY A 83 12.90 2.86 13.81
C GLY A 83 14.08 3.05 14.78
N HIS A 84 14.62 1.96 15.31
CA HIS A 84 15.76 1.98 16.24
C HIS A 84 17.02 2.58 15.63
N PHE A 85 17.37 2.19 14.40
CA PHE A 85 18.54 2.75 13.70
C PHE A 85 18.27 4.16 13.17
N GLY A 86 17.02 4.49 12.82
CA GLY A 86 16.62 5.83 12.37
C GLY A 86 16.84 6.90 13.44
N ASP A 87 16.62 6.55 14.70
CA ASP A 87 16.87 7.45 15.83
C ASP A 87 18.38 7.61 16.15
N ARG A 88 19.25 6.71 15.68
CA ARG A 88 20.71 6.74 15.93
C ARG A 88 21.54 7.30 14.76
N VAL A 89 21.20 6.89 13.54
CA VAL A 89 21.95 7.18 12.30
C VAL A 89 21.32 8.35 11.52
N GLY A 90 20.05 8.64 11.81
CA GLY A 90 19.27 9.69 11.14
C GLY A 90 18.22 9.10 10.20
N ARG A 91 16.99 9.60 10.34
CA ARG A 91 15.81 9.09 9.62
C ARG A 91 15.96 9.21 8.10
N LYS A 92 16.44 10.34 7.57
CA LYS A 92 16.65 10.52 6.13
C LYS A 92 17.57 9.45 5.52
N SER A 93 18.67 9.13 6.21
CA SER A 93 19.61 8.10 5.78
C SER A 93 18.95 6.72 5.80
N MET A 94 18.21 6.39 6.86
CA MET A 94 17.48 5.12 6.92
C MET A 94 16.38 5.01 5.86
N LEU A 95 15.72 6.11 5.49
CA LEU A 95 14.75 6.15 4.38
C LEU A 95 15.40 5.98 2.99
N LEU A 96 16.68 6.31 2.84
CA LEU A 96 17.40 6.02 1.59
C LEU A 96 17.86 4.56 1.55
N VAL A 97 18.35 4.05 2.68
CA VAL A 97 18.75 2.64 2.83
C VAL A 97 17.57 1.71 2.59
N SER A 98 16.38 2.02 3.13
CA SER A 98 15.14 1.27 2.88
C SER A 98 14.84 1.18 1.39
N LEU A 99 14.76 2.33 0.72
CA LEU A 99 14.42 2.40 -0.71
C LEU A 99 15.41 1.60 -1.55
N VAL A 100 16.72 1.75 -1.31
CA VAL A 100 17.75 1.03 -2.07
C VAL A 100 17.70 -0.47 -1.76
N MET A 101 17.57 -0.87 -0.49
CA MET A 101 17.49 -2.28 -0.10
C MET A 101 16.28 -2.98 -0.72
N MET A 102 15.13 -2.32 -0.68
CA MET A 102 13.89 -2.80 -1.29
C MET A 102 14.03 -2.95 -2.80
N GLY A 103 14.54 -1.91 -3.47
CA GLY A 103 14.76 -1.90 -4.91
C GLY A 103 15.74 -2.95 -5.41
N VAL A 104 16.87 -3.09 -4.71
CA VAL A 104 17.89 -4.11 -5.01
C VAL A 104 17.32 -5.51 -4.80
N ALA A 105 16.52 -5.73 -3.75
CA ALA A 105 15.85 -7.01 -3.55
C ALA A 105 14.86 -7.32 -4.70
N THR A 106 14.06 -6.34 -5.13
CA THR A 106 13.14 -6.50 -6.28
C THR A 106 13.91 -6.78 -7.58
N PHE A 107 14.99 -6.07 -7.85
CA PHE A 107 15.87 -6.34 -8.98
C PHE A 107 16.47 -7.76 -8.94
N ALA A 108 16.97 -8.17 -7.76
CA ALA A 108 17.56 -9.49 -7.56
C ALA A 108 16.54 -10.63 -7.77
N ILE A 109 15.24 -10.41 -7.48
CA ILE A 109 14.19 -11.39 -7.80
C ILE A 109 14.14 -11.65 -9.31
N GLY A 110 14.32 -10.63 -10.14
CA GLY A 110 14.39 -10.76 -11.60
C GLY A 110 15.61 -11.54 -12.10
N LEU A 111 16.64 -11.70 -11.27
CA LEU A 111 17.84 -12.49 -11.59
C LEU A 111 17.76 -13.94 -11.11
N LEU A 112 16.72 -14.31 -10.36
CA LEU A 112 16.63 -15.66 -9.82
C LEU A 112 16.52 -16.72 -10.93
N PRO A 113 17.23 -17.86 -10.79
CA PRO A 113 17.02 -19.02 -11.65
C PRO A 113 15.65 -19.65 -11.39
N ASN A 114 15.10 -20.33 -12.41
CA ASN A 114 13.84 -21.08 -12.27
C ASN A 114 14.04 -22.33 -11.39
N TYR A 115 12.94 -22.92 -10.91
CA TYR A 115 12.98 -24.18 -10.17
C TYR A 115 13.67 -25.31 -10.96
N GLU A 116 13.50 -25.36 -12.28
CA GLU A 116 14.16 -26.35 -13.13
C GLU A 116 15.70 -26.28 -13.10
N GLN A 117 16.27 -25.12 -12.77
CA GLN A 117 17.72 -24.88 -12.79
C GLN A 117 18.39 -25.18 -11.44
N ILE A 118 17.73 -24.82 -10.33
CA ILE A 118 18.33 -24.90 -8.97
C ILE A 118 17.45 -25.62 -7.93
N GLY A 119 16.33 -26.20 -8.36
CA GLY A 119 15.40 -26.94 -7.51
C GLY A 119 14.81 -26.07 -6.38
N VAL A 120 14.72 -26.67 -5.19
CA VAL A 120 14.12 -26.05 -3.98
C VAL A 120 14.79 -24.73 -3.58
N TRP A 121 16.02 -24.46 -4.01
CA TRP A 121 16.68 -23.18 -3.73
C TRP A 121 16.00 -22.00 -4.41
N ALA A 122 15.30 -22.19 -5.54
CA ALA A 122 14.59 -21.11 -6.22
C ALA A 122 13.53 -20.45 -5.32
N PRO A 123 12.53 -21.19 -4.77
CA PRO A 123 11.55 -20.60 -3.86
C PRO A 123 12.15 -20.16 -2.52
N ILE A 124 13.22 -20.80 -2.03
CA ILE A 124 13.91 -20.36 -0.79
C ILE A 124 14.56 -18.98 -0.98
N LEU A 125 15.27 -18.78 -2.09
CA LEU A 125 15.88 -17.48 -2.42
C LEU A 125 14.82 -16.42 -2.71
N LEU A 126 13.74 -16.78 -3.40
CA LEU A 126 12.59 -15.89 -3.60
C LEU A 126 12.02 -15.41 -2.25
N LEU A 127 11.80 -16.33 -1.31
CA LEU A 127 11.33 -16.02 0.03
C LEU A 127 12.33 -15.16 0.79
N ALA A 128 13.62 -15.47 0.73
CA ALA A 128 14.67 -14.70 1.41
C ALA A 128 14.71 -13.25 0.90
N LEU A 129 14.73 -13.04 -0.42
CA LEU A 129 14.66 -11.71 -1.03
C LEU A 129 13.37 -10.99 -0.65
N ARG A 130 12.25 -11.72 -0.57
CA ARG A 130 10.95 -11.13 -0.20
C ARG A 130 10.90 -10.70 1.26
N VAL A 131 11.53 -11.45 2.17
CA VAL A 131 11.71 -11.06 3.56
C VAL A 131 12.60 -9.82 3.68
N VAL A 132 13.73 -9.77 2.94
CA VAL A 132 14.60 -8.58 2.88
C VAL A 132 13.81 -7.36 2.39
N GLN A 133 13.02 -7.51 1.32
CA GLN A 133 12.17 -6.45 0.79
C GLN A 133 11.13 -5.99 1.83
N GLY A 134 10.54 -6.91 2.60
CA GLY A 134 9.61 -6.57 3.67
C GLY A 134 10.26 -5.84 4.84
N LEU A 135 11.47 -6.25 5.25
CA LEU A 135 12.23 -5.58 6.31
C LEU A 135 12.59 -4.14 5.96
N ALA A 136 12.87 -3.88 4.68
CA ALA A 136 13.25 -2.57 4.19
C ALA A 136 12.13 -1.51 4.33
N LEU A 137 10.91 -1.89 4.67
CA LEU A 137 9.73 -1.08 4.41
C LEU A 137 9.05 -0.71 5.73
N GLY A 138 9.40 0.46 6.31
CA GLY A 138 8.87 0.87 7.60
C GLY A 138 8.95 2.37 7.90
N GLY A 139 7.79 3.04 7.93
CA GLY A 139 7.62 4.40 8.49
C GLY A 139 7.51 5.56 7.48
N GLU A 140 7.65 5.29 6.19
CA GLU A 140 7.63 6.32 5.14
C GLU A 140 6.23 6.86 4.86
N TRP A 141 5.26 5.95 4.73
CA TRP A 141 3.87 6.31 4.52
C TRP A 141 3.34 7.22 5.65
N GLY A 142 3.59 6.87 6.91
CA GLY A 142 3.15 7.67 8.06
C GLY A 142 3.76 9.09 8.04
N GLY A 143 5.03 9.21 7.63
CA GLY A 143 5.68 10.52 7.48
C GLY A 143 5.06 11.35 6.36
N ALA A 144 4.87 10.75 5.18
CA ALA A 144 4.26 11.42 4.03
C ALA A 144 2.83 11.90 4.31
N VAL A 145 2.03 11.08 5.00
CA VAL A 145 0.67 11.42 5.43
C VAL A 145 0.68 12.61 6.39
N LEU A 146 1.53 12.61 7.41
CA LEU A 146 1.61 13.74 8.34
C LEU A 146 2.05 15.02 7.66
N MET A 147 3.03 14.95 6.76
CA MET A 147 3.44 16.13 5.99
C MET A 147 2.27 16.70 5.17
N ALA A 148 1.52 15.85 4.49
CA ALA A 148 0.37 16.26 3.69
C ALA A 148 -0.78 16.83 4.54
N VAL A 149 -1.12 16.18 5.67
CA VAL A 149 -2.27 16.55 6.51
C VAL A 149 -1.98 17.74 7.41
N GLU A 150 -0.78 17.85 7.98
CA GLU A 150 -0.43 18.93 8.91
C GLU A 150 -0.19 20.27 8.20
N HIS A 151 0.24 20.24 6.93
CA HIS A 151 0.41 21.45 6.11
C HIS A 151 -0.81 21.77 5.25
N ALA A 152 -1.85 20.93 5.29
CA ALA A 152 -3.09 21.18 4.56
C ALA A 152 -3.96 22.25 5.24
N PRO A 153 -4.70 23.07 4.46
CA PRO A 153 -5.77 23.89 4.99
C PRO A 153 -6.76 23.04 5.79
N GLN A 154 -7.27 23.57 6.91
CA GLN A 154 -8.13 22.81 7.85
C GLN A 154 -9.33 22.15 7.17
N ASN A 155 -9.91 22.79 6.16
CA ASN A 155 -11.08 22.31 5.40
C ASN A 155 -10.73 21.47 4.16
N ARG A 156 -9.47 21.09 3.98
CA ARG A 156 -9.00 20.28 2.82
C ARG A 156 -8.06 19.13 3.22
N ARG A 157 -8.00 18.79 4.50
CA ARG A 157 -7.08 17.74 5.00
C ARG A 157 -7.38 16.38 4.39
N GLY A 158 -8.64 16.06 4.15
CA GLY A 158 -9.07 14.85 3.46
C GLY A 158 -8.56 14.80 2.02
N LEU A 159 -8.69 15.90 1.28
CA LEU A 159 -8.15 16.02 -0.07
C LEU A 159 -6.62 15.82 -0.11
N TYR A 160 -5.85 16.54 0.70
CA TYR A 160 -4.39 16.43 0.68
C TYR A 160 -3.89 15.07 1.21
N GLY A 161 -4.54 14.52 2.24
CA GLY A 161 -4.21 13.17 2.73
C GLY A 161 -4.47 12.09 1.68
N SER A 162 -5.55 12.21 0.91
CA SER A 162 -5.88 11.27 -0.16
C SER A 162 -4.87 11.28 -1.33
N TRP A 163 -4.08 12.34 -1.50
CA TRP A 163 -3.04 12.36 -2.54
C TRP A 163 -1.95 11.33 -2.24
N VAL A 164 -1.56 11.15 -0.98
CA VAL A 164 -0.56 10.14 -0.60
C VAL A 164 -1.02 8.73 -1.00
N GLN A 165 -2.34 8.50 -0.96
CA GLN A 165 -2.98 7.24 -1.29
C GLN A 165 -2.96 6.91 -2.79
N ILE A 166 -2.80 7.91 -3.66
CA ILE A 166 -2.68 7.71 -5.13
C ILE A 166 -1.51 6.79 -5.47
N GLY A 167 -0.47 6.76 -4.64
CA GLY A 167 0.69 5.90 -4.81
C GLY A 167 0.34 4.43 -5.00
N VAL A 168 -0.68 3.92 -4.30
CA VAL A 168 -1.12 2.51 -4.36
C VAL A 168 -1.63 2.12 -5.76
N PRO A 169 -2.72 2.74 -6.28
CA PRO A 169 -3.20 2.41 -7.62
C PRO A 169 -2.21 2.82 -8.71
N ALA A 170 -1.42 3.88 -8.53
CA ALA A 170 -0.40 4.28 -9.50
C ALA A 170 0.74 3.25 -9.61
N GLY A 171 1.26 2.74 -8.48
CA GLY A 171 2.29 1.71 -8.47
C GLY A 171 1.79 0.40 -9.08
N THR A 172 0.57 0.00 -8.74
CA THR A 172 -0.11 -1.16 -9.33
C THR A 172 -0.30 -1.01 -10.84
N LEU A 173 -0.72 0.18 -11.29
CA LEU A 173 -0.93 0.49 -12.70
C LEU A 173 0.38 0.35 -13.48
N ILE A 174 1.50 0.87 -12.96
CA ILE A 174 2.81 0.75 -13.61
C ILE A 174 3.29 -0.72 -13.63
N ALA A 175 3.09 -1.46 -12.54
CA ALA A 175 3.42 -2.89 -12.48
C ALA A 175 2.64 -3.68 -13.54
N ASN A 176 1.33 -3.44 -13.65
CA ASN A 176 0.49 -4.11 -14.62
C ASN A 176 0.77 -3.66 -16.06
N LEU A 177 1.10 -2.38 -16.29
CA LEU A 177 1.56 -1.91 -17.59
C LEU A 177 2.82 -2.66 -18.05
N ALA A 178 3.78 -2.90 -17.15
CA ALA A 178 4.98 -3.66 -17.48
C ALA A 178 4.62 -5.09 -17.92
N PHE A 179 3.77 -5.79 -17.16
CA PHE A 179 3.30 -7.14 -17.54
C PHE A 179 2.47 -7.14 -18.82
N LEU A 180 1.65 -6.11 -19.05
CA LEU A 180 0.81 -6.00 -20.23
C LEU A 180 1.62 -5.74 -21.50
N ALA A 181 2.62 -4.85 -21.42
CA ALA A 181 3.55 -4.59 -22.52
C ALA A 181 4.28 -5.87 -22.96
N ILE A 182 4.75 -6.65 -21.99
CA ILE A 182 5.37 -7.95 -22.24
C ILE A 182 4.35 -8.92 -22.84
N GLY A 183 3.14 -8.98 -22.27
CA GLY A 183 2.06 -9.87 -22.71
C GLY A 183 1.51 -9.60 -24.11
N PHE A 184 1.73 -8.42 -24.69
CA PHE A 184 1.44 -8.14 -26.11
C PHE A 184 2.62 -8.44 -27.03
N SER A 185 3.85 -8.43 -26.51
CA SER A 185 5.07 -8.64 -27.29
C SER A 185 5.59 -10.09 -27.28
N MET A 186 5.06 -10.95 -26.41
CA MET A 186 5.61 -12.29 -26.15
C MET A 186 4.53 -13.37 -26.07
N THR A 187 4.93 -14.60 -26.39
CA THR A 187 4.12 -15.80 -26.21
C THR A 187 3.93 -16.13 -24.71
N PRO A 188 2.88 -16.89 -24.32
CA PRO A 188 2.74 -17.37 -22.95
C PRO A 188 3.95 -18.17 -22.45
N GLU A 189 4.58 -18.94 -23.32
CA GLU A 189 5.77 -19.76 -23.04
C GLU A 189 7.00 -18.87 -22.76
N ASP A 190 7.21 -17.84 -23.58
CA ASP A 190 8.29 -16.86 -23.38
C ASP A 190 8.10 -16.06 -22.09
N LEU A 191 6.85 -15.71 -21.75
CA LEU A 191 6.56 -15.02 -20.50
C LEU A 191 6.98 -15.87 -19.29
N ILE A 192 6.64 -17.15 -19.27
CA ILE A 192 6.95 -18.05 -18.14
C ILE A 192 8.43 -18.38 -18.09
N SER A 193 9.08 -18.58 -19.24
CA SER A 193 10.50 -18.93 -19.29
C SER A 193 11.40 -17.78 -18.82
N TRP A 194 11.22 -16.57 -19.34
CA TRP A 194 12.08 -15.42 -19.01
C TRP A 194 11.37 -14.06 -18.92
N GLY A 195 10.28 -13.84 -19.67
CA GLY A 195 9.65 -12.52 -19.79
C GLY A 195 9.18 -11.92 -18.46
N TRP A 196 8.75 -12.76 -17.51
CA TRP A 196 8.34 -12.30 -16.17
C TRP A 196 9.44 -11.56 -15.40
N ARG A 197 10.71 -11.72 -15.77
CA ARG A 197 11.85 -11.05 -15.10
C ARG A 197 11.92 -9.57 -15.41
N ILE A 198 11.46 -9.14 -16.59
CA ILE A 198 11.63 -7.78 -17.08
C ILE A 198 11.05 -6.73 -16.12
N PRO A 199 9.81 -6.85 -15.60
CA PRO A 199 9.28 -5.88 -14.65
C PRO A 199 10.15 -5.77 -13.39
N PHE A 200 10.66 -6.89 -12.88
CA PHE A 200 11.56 -6.88 -11.72
C PHE A 200 12.90 -6.20 -12.04
N LEU A 201 13.48 -6.42 -13.22
CA LEU A 201 14.73 -5.78 -13.62
C LEU A 201 14.57 -4.27 -13.87
N VAL A 202 13.44 -3.84 -14.41
CA VAL A 202 13.12 -2.42 -14.65
C VAL A 202 12.95 -1.64 -13.35
N SER A 203 12.67 -2.32 -12.22
CA SER A 203 12.58 -1.68 -10.89
C SER A 203 13.79 -0.80 -10.56
N ILE A 204 14.99 -1.13 -11.05
CA ILE A 204 16.21 -0.33 -10.79
C ILE A 204 16.08 1.11 -11.28
N LEU A 205 15.35 1.35 -12.38
CA LEU A 205 15.09 2.69 -12.89
C LEU A 205 14.15 3.46 -11.97
N LEU A 206 13.12 2.79 -11.45
CA LEU A 206 12.17 3.39 -10.51
C LEU A 206 12.84 3.69 -9.17
N VAL A 207 13.76 2.84 -8.72
CA VAL A 207 14.58 3.05 -7.54
C VAL A 207 15.50 4.25 -7.73
N ALA A 208 16.13 4.40 -8.91
CA ALA A 208 16.94 5.58 -9.23
C ALA A 208 16.11 6.87 -9.20
N VAL A 209 14.90 6.86 -9.77
CA VAL A 209 13.96 7.99 -9.71
C VAL A 209 13.55 8.29 -8.26
N GLY A 210 13.18 7.27 -7.48
CA GLY A 210 12.82 7.41 -6.08
C GLY A 210 13.97 7.97 -5.24
N ALA A 211 15.20 7.49 -5.47
CA ALA A 211 16.39 7.95 -4.78
C ALA A 211 16.70 9.40 -5.15
N TYR A 212 16.62 9.76 -6.43
CA TYR A 212 16.77 11.14 -6.89
C TYR A 212 15.76 12.07 -6.23
N VAL A 213 14.47 11.71 -6.21
CA VAL A 213 13.43 12.51 -5.55
C VAL A 213 13.73 12.68 -4.06
N ARG A 214 14.13 11.62 -3.36
CA ARG A 214 14.42 11.68 -1.92
C ARG A 214 15.67 12.48 -1.57
N LEU A 215 16.71 12.40 -2.39
CA LEU A 215 17.92 13.18 -2.21
C LEU A 215 17.65 14.68 -2.40
N ASN A 216 16.74 15.02 -3.32
CA ASN A 216 16.42 16.40 -3.71
C ASN A 216 15.20 17.02 -2.99
N THR A 217 14.46 16.26 -2.17
CA THR A 217 13.40 16.83 -1.32
C THR A 217 14.02 17.40 -0.03
N ALA A 218 13.78 18.68 0.25
CA ALA A 218 14.24 19.33 1.48
C ALA A 218 13.61 18.69 2.72
N GLU A 219 14.37 18.56 3.82
CA GLU A 219 13.84 18.07 5.09
C GLU A 219 12.72 19.02 5.58
N THR A 220 11.62 18.43 6.04
CA THR A 220 10.47 19.20 6.54
C THR A 220 10.90 20.03 7.77
N PRO A 221 10.40 21.27 7.94
CA PRO A 221 10.77 22.14 9.07
C PRO A 221 10.51 21.53 10.45
N SER A 222 9.60 20.56 10.58
CA SER A 222 9.36 19.86 11.86
C SER A 222 10.55 18.99 12.28
N PHE A 223 11.31 18.43 11.32
CA PHE A 223 12.50 17.62 11.62
C PHE A 223 13.72 18.47 11.99
N ALA A 224 13.85 19.66 11.41
CA ALA A 224 14.93 20.59 11.75
C ALA A 224 14.81 21.11 13.20
N LYS A 225 13.58 21.32 13.70
CA LYS A 225 13.33 21.80 15.07
C LYS A 225 13.68 20.78 16.16
N VAL A 226 13.47 19.49 15.89
CA VAL A 226 13.78 18.40 16.85
C VAL A 226 15.30 18.18 17.02
N LYS A 227 16.12 18.66 16.08
CA LYS A 227 17.59 18.59 16.21
C LYS A 227 18.18 19.65 17.13
N THR A 228 17.45 20.74 17.38
CA THR A 228 17.89 21.89 18.20
C THR A 228 17.35 21.86 19.63
N GLU A 229 16.27 21.14 19.89
CA GLU A 229 15.80 20.87 21.26
C GLU A 229 16.28 19.48 21.66
N GLU A 230 17.14 19.39 22.67
CA GLU A 230 17.45 18.14 23.38
C GLU A 230 16.16 17.55 23.95
N ALA A 231 15.44 16.81 23.12
CA ALA A 231 14.37 15.93 23.55
C ALA A 231 14.62 14.59 22.90
N THR A 232 15.61 13.89 23.44
CA THR A 232 15.61 12.43 23.52
C THR A 232 14.31 11.96 24.19
N VAL A 233 13.17 12.01 23.50
CA VAL A 233 11.99 11.27 23.95
C VAL A 233 12.26 9.81 23.59
N ARG A 234 13.04 9.17 24.46
CA ARG A 234 13.30 7.75 24.44
C ARG A 234 11.96 7.01 24.49
N VAL A 235 11.67 6.38 23.36
CA VAL A 235 10.74 5.25 23.12
C VAL A 235 9.23 5.51 23.24
N PRO A 236 8.62 6.19 22.23
CA PRO A 236 7.16 6.32 22.07
C PRO A 236 6.42 4.98 21.92
N PHE A 237 7.13 3.89 21.63
CA PHE A 237 6.55 2.56 21.41
C PHE A 237 5.91 1.97 22.68
N PHE A 238 6.57 2.08 23.83
CA PHE A 238 6.03 1.57 25.11
C PHE A 238 4.89 2.44 25.65
N GLU A 239 4.93 3.75 25.44
CA GLU A 239 3.82 4.65 25.78
C GLU A 239 2.60 4.40 24.88
N LEU A 240 2.80 4.15 23.58
CA LEU A 240 1.73 3.78 22.66
C LEU A 240 1.07 2.45 23.07
N LEU A 241 1.88 1.42 23.36
CA LEU A 241 1.39 0.10 23.78
C LEU A 241 0.63 0.12 25.11
N SER A 242 0.94 1.05 26.02
CA SER A 242 0.26 1.16 27.32
C SER A 242 -0.96 2.09 27.28
N LYS A 243 -0.89 3.23 26.59
CA LYS A 243 -1.94 4.27 26.64
C LYS A 243 -2.87 4.29 25.42
N SER A 244 -2.43 3.82 24.25
CA SER A 244 -3.17 3.95 22.98
C SER A 244 -3.35 2.65 22.20
N TRP A 245 -2.96 1.50 22.76
CA TRP A 245 -3.06 0.18 22.11
C TRP A 245 -4.48 -0.14 21.61
N LYS A 246 -5.53 0.18 22.38
CA LYS A 246 -6.92 -0.04 21.95
C LYS A 246 -7.25 0.74 20.68
N THR A 247 -6.79 1.99 20.60
CA THR A 247 -6.97 2.85 19.42
C THR A 247 -6.17 2.34 18.23
N VAL A 248 -4.97 1.81 18.45
CA VAL A 248 -4.16 1.16 17.41
C VAL A 248 -4.84 -0.09 16.87
N LEU A 249 -5.33 -0.96 17.75
CA LEU A 249 -6.04 -2.18 17.37
C LEU A 249 -7.31 -1.85 16.59
N LEU A 250 -8.17 -0.98 17.14
CA LEU A 250 -9.41 -0.56 16.48
C LEU A 250 -9.12 0.15 15.17
N GLY A 251 -8.09 1.00 15.09
CA GLY A 251 -7.68 1.67 13.85
C GLY A 251 -7.17 0.68 12.80
N GLY A 252 -6.40 -0.33 13.19
CA GLY A 252 -5.94 -1.39 12.28
C GLY A 252 -7.09 -2.25 11.77
N ILE A 253 -8.00 -2.69 12.64
CA ILE A 253 -9.17 -3.49 12.25
C ILE A 253 -10.14 -2.66 11.41
N ALA A 254 -10.38 -1.39 11.77
CA ALA A 254 -11.28 -0.50 11.04
C ALA A 254 -10.84 -0.26 9.59
N THR A 255 -9.57 -0.48 9.29
CA THR A 255 -8.97 -0.21 7.99
C THR A 255 -8.56 -1.48 7.25
N MET A 256 -8.85 -2.67 7.79
CA MET A 256 -8.40 -3.92 7.18
C MET A 256 -9.21 -4.28 5.92
N SER A 257 -10.52 -3.96 5.86
CA SER A 257 -11.32 -4.24 4.65
C SER A 257 -10.79 -3.55 3.41
N THR A 258 -10.11 -2.42 3.59
CA THR A 258 -9.46 -1.69 2.51
C THR A 258 -8.34 -2.50 1.88
N GLY A 259 -7.48 -3.11 2.72
CA GLY A 259 -6.45 -4.03 2.26
C GLY A 259 -7.05 -5.25 1.55
N SER A 260 -8.15 -5.78 2.12
CA SER A 260 -8.80 -6.99 1.62
C SER A 260 -9.36 -6.76 0.23
N SER A 261 -10.11 -5.68 0.06
CA SER A 261 -10.74 -5.32 -1.21
C SER A 261 -9.71 -5.02 -2.30
N PHE A 262 -8.62 -4.32 -1.96
CA PHE A 262 -7.58 -4.03 -2.96
C PHE A 262 -6.83 -5.28 -3.39
N ASN A 263 -6.36 -6.11 -2.46
CA ASN A 263 -5.62 -7.34 -2.79
C ASN A 263 -6.52 -8.40 -3.44
N LEU A 264 -7.82 -8.37 -3.14
CA LEU A 264 -8.79 -9.14 -3.90
C LEU A 264 -8.78 -8.73 -5.38
N ILE A 265 -8.82 -7.44 -5.69
CA ILE A 265 -8.79 -6.96 -7.09
C ILE A 265 -7.45 -7.28 -7.76
N VAL A 266 -6.32 -6.95 -7.12
CA VAL A 266 -5.02 -6.88 -7.81
C VAL A 266 -4.18 -8.16 -7.71
N ALA A 267 -4.58 -9.12 -6.86
CA ALA A 267 -3.89 -10.40 -6.72
C ALA A 267 -4.84 -11.57 -6.95
N PHE A 268 -5.78 -11.81 -6.02
CA PHE A 268 -6.69 -12.95 -6.11
C PHE A 268 -7.55 -12.91 -7.38
N GLY A 269 -8.09 -11.74 -7.70
CA GLY A 269 -9.00 -11.54 -8.82
C GLY A 269 -8.34 -11.76 -10.18
N LEU A 270 -7.04 -11.41 -10.34
CA LEU A 270 -6.26 -11.77 -11.52
C LEU A 270 -6.14 -13.29 -11.63
N SER A 271 -5.78 -13.96 -10.53
CA SER A 271 -5.66 -15.42 -10.48
C SER A 271 -7.00 -16.10 -10.78
N TYR A 272 -8.09 -15.61 -10.19
CA TYR A 272 -9.42 -16.17 -10.39
C TYR A 272 -9.93 -15.99 -11.82
N GLY A 273 -9.82 -14.77 -12.36
CA GLY A 273 -10.22 -14.47 -13.73
C GLY A 273 -9.45 -15.29 -14.76
N THR A 274 -8.13 -15.44 -14.57
CA THR A 274 -7.27 -16.15 -15.53
C THR A 274 -7.31 -17.67 -15.37
N GLN A 275 -7.31 -18.19 -14.15
CA GLN A 275 -7.18 -19.63 -13.90
C GLN A 275 -8.52 -20.36 -13.72
N ALA A 276 -9.55 -19.71 -13.16
CA ALA A 276 -10.85 -20.33 -12.92
C ALA A 276 -11.90 -19.97 -13.99
N LEU A 277 -11.89 -18.73 -14.47
CA LEU A 277 -12.86 -18.24 -15.45
C LEU A 277 -12.35 -18.25 -16.90
N ASN A 278 -11.08 -18.57 -17.11
CA ASN A 278 -10.41 -18.59 -18.42
C ASN A 278 -10.47 -17.26 -19.20
N ILE A 279 -10.64 -16.13 -18.51
CA ILE A 279 -10.49 -14.80 -19.10
C ILE A 279 -9.01 -14.60 -19.43
N SER A 280 -8.68 -14.02 -20.58
CA SER A 280 -7.27 -13.88 -20.95
C SER A 280 -6.52 -12.99 -19.96
N ARG A 281 -5.23 -13.30 -19.76
CA ARG A 281 -4.34 -12.51 -18.91
C ARG A 281 -4.34 -11.03 -19.30
N ASN A 282 -4.27 -10.74 -20.60
CA ASN A 282 -4.20 -9.37 -21.10
C ASN A 282 -5.51 -8.61 -20.81
N GLU A 283 -6.67 -9.26 -20.96
CA GLU A 283 -7.96 -8.68 -20.56
C GLU A 283 -8.01 -8.36 -19.06
N MET A 284 -7.59 -9.29 -18.20
CA MET A 284 -7.56 -9.05 -16.75
C MET A 284 -6.60 -7.93 -16.35
N LEU A 285 -5.43 -7.85 -16.99
CA LEU A 285 -4.48 -6.75 -16.77
C LEU A 285 -5.06 -5.40 -17.21
N VAL A 286 -5.76 -5.35 -18.34
CA VAL A 286 -6.47 -4.13 -18.82
C VAL A 286 -7.59 -3.74 -17.86
N ILE A 287 -8.38 -4.70 -17.36
CA ILE A 287 -9.44 -4.44 -16.38
C ILE A 287 -8.84 -3.76 -15.13
N VAL A 288 -7.78 -4.34 -14.56
CA VAL A 288 -7.12 -3.78 -13.37
C VAL A 288 -6.55 -2.40 -13.66
N LEU A 289 -5.99 -2.19 -14.85
CA LEU A 289 -5.45 -0.90 -15.27
C LEU A 289 -6.54 0.18 -15.33
N ILE A 290 -7.68 -0.11 -15.94
CA ILE A 290 -8.83 0.80 -16.01
C ILE A 290 -9.35 1.09 -14.60
N SER A 291 -9.49 0.06 -13.75
CA SER A 291 -9.94 0.23 -12.37
C SER A 291 -8.97 1.05 -11.52
N CYS A 292 -7.66 0.81 -11.62
CA CYS A 292 -6.64 1.62 -10.92
C CYS A 292 -6.66 3.07 -11.42
N THR A 293 -6.84 3.28 -12.73
CA THR A 293 -6.97 4.62 -13.31
C THR A 293 -8.18 5.34 -12.73
N ALA A 294 -9.34 4.70 -12.67
CA ALA A 294 -10.53 5.26 -12.03
C ALA A 294 -10.27 5.57 -10.55
N CYS A 295 -9.60 4.66 -9.83
CA CYS A 295 -9.25 4.83 -8.42
C CYS A 295 -8.41 6.09 -8.17
N ILE A 296 -7.42 6.39 -9.03
CA ILE A 296 -6.58 7.59 -8.92
C ILE A 296 -7.42 8.88 -8.87
N PHE A 297 -8.53 8.94 -9.60
CA PHE A 297 -9.43 10.10 -9.60
C PHE A 297 -10.46 10.06 -8.46
N LEU A 298 -10.93 8.87 -8.10
CA LEU A 298 -11.92 8.68 -7.03
C LEU A 298 -11.33 8.96 -5.64
N LEU A 299 -10.04 8.68 -5.41
CA LEU A 299 -9.40 8.91 -4.10
C LEU A 299 -9.47 10.40 -3.68
N PRO A 300 -9.04 11.39 -4.50
CA PRO A 300 -9.25 12.81 -4.22
C PRO A 300 -10.71 13.22 -4.06
N LEU A 301 -11.62 12.62 -4.84
CA LEU A 301 -13.04 12.91 -4.78
C LEU A 301 -13.63 12.54 -3.41
N PHE A 302 -13.38 11.32 -2.94
CA PHE A 302 -13.84 10.86 -1.63
C PHE A 302 -13.07 11.51 -0.47
N GLY A 303 -11.79 11.84 -0.67
CA GLY A 303 -11.02 12.68 0.25
C GLY A 303 -11.69 14.05 0.46
N LEU A 304 -12.07 14.73 -0.63
CA LEU A 304 -12.79 16.00 -0.57
C LEU A 304 -14.21 15.85 0.01
N LEU A 305 -14.91 14.76 -0.31
CA LEU A 305 -16.23 14.48 0.28
C LEU A 305 -16.12 14.37 1.80
N SER A 306 -15.07 13.72 2.31
CA SER A 306 -14.83 13.58 3.75
C SER A 306 -14.58 14.89 4.48
N ASP A 307 -14.04 15.89 3.77
CA ASP A 307 -13.90 17.25 4.31
C ASP A 307 -15.24 17.96 4.47
N ARG A 308 -16.28 17.56 3.71
CA ARG A 308 -17.62 18.16 3.76
C ARG A 308 -18.56 17.46 4.74
N ILE A 309 -18.61 16.13 4.71
CA ILE A 309 -19.62 15.36 5.46
C ILE A 309 -19.05 14.60 6.68
N GLY A 310 -17.72 14.61 6.87
CA GLY A 310 -17.05 13.87 7.94
C GLY A 310 -16.24 12.69 7.42
N ARG A 311 -15.21 12.26 8.18
CA ARG A 311 -14.34 11.16 7.79
C ARG A 311 -15.03 9.82 8.02
N ARG A 312 -15.68 9.63 9.17
CA ARG A 312 -16.33 8.38 9.54
C ARG A 312 -17.51 8.02 8.62
N PRO A 313 -18.42 8.93 8.23
CA PRO A 313 -19.52 8.60 7.30
C PRO A 313 -19.04 8.13 5.94
N VAL A 314 -18.00 8.75 5.38
CA VAL A 314 -17.45 8.37 4.07
C VAL A 314 -16.78 7.01 4.14
N ILE A 315 -15.92 6.79 5.16
CA ILE A 315 -15.25 5.50 5.37
C ILE A 315 -16.30 4.40 5.59
N LEU A 316 -17.27 4.62 6.49
CA LEU A 316 -18.32 3.64 6.78
C LEU A 316 -19.17 3.35 5.53
N GLY A 317 -19.53 4.37 4.76
CA GLY A 317 -20.23 4.19 3.49
C GLY A 317 -19.45 3.33 2.50
N GLY A 318 -18.14 3.55 2.40
CA GLY A 318 -17.23 2.73 1.59
C GLY A 318 -17.19 1.28 2.07
N ILE A 319 -17.02 1.05 3.37
CA ILE A 319 -17.00 -0.30 3.97
C ILE A 319 -18.32 -1.04 3.72
N LEU A 320 -19.47 -0.38 3.90
CA LEU A 320 -20.77 -0.98 3.64
C LEU A 320 -20.99 -1.25 2.15
N ALA A 321 -20.48 -0.38 1.28
CA ALA A 321 -20.50 -0.60 -0.17
C ALA A 321 -19.61 -1.79 -0.58
N GLU A 322 -18.44 -1.98 0.04
CA GLU A 322 -17.58 -3.16 -0.18
C GLU A 322 -18.34 -4.45 0.17
N ALA A 323 -19.06 -4.47 1.30
CA ALA A 323 -19.89 -5.62 1.68
C ALA A 323 -21.06 -5.86 0.70
N LEU A 324 -21.75 -4.80 0.29
CA LEU A 324 -22.88 -4.88 -0.63
C LEU A 324 -22.47 -5.37 -2.02
N VAL A 325 -21.32 -4.90 -2.51
CA VAL A 325 -20.81 -5.19 -3.86
C VAL A 325 -20.06 -6.52 -3.93
N ALA A 326 -19.69 -7.12 -2.79
CA ALA A 326 -18.96 -8.40 -2.75
C ALA A 326 -19.60 -9.48 -3.64
N PHE A 327 -20.90 -9.79 -3.47
CA PHE A 327 -21.60 -10.75 -4.33
C PHE A 327 -21.78 -10.28 -5.78
N PRO A 328 -22.30 -9.06 -6.03
CA PRO A 328 -22.41 -8.52 -7.39
C PRO A 328 -21.12 -8.58 -8.19
N MET A 329 -19.96 -8.33 -7.57
CA MET A 329 -18.66 -8.44 -8.24
C MET A 329 -18.43 -9.86 -8.78
N PHE A 330 -18.64 -10.88 -7.94
CA PHE A 330 -18.48 -12.28 -8.37
C PHE A 330 -19.52 -12.70 -9.41
N TRP A 331 -20.79 -12.33 -9.25
CA TRP A 331 -21.81 -12.62 -10.26
C TRP A 331 -21.48 -12.02 -11.63
N LEU A 332 -20.91 -10.81 -11.65
CA LEU A 332 -20.48 -10.17 -12.88
C LEU A 332 -19.21 -10.82 -13.46
N MET A 333 -18.26 -11.24 -12.61
CA MET A 333 -17.08 -12.00 -13.05
C MET A 333 -17.46 -13.37 -13.61
N ASP A 334 -18.40 -14.09 -12.98
CA ASP A 334 -18.86 -15.43 -13.36
C ASP A 334 -19.54 -15.45 -14.74
N THR A 335 -19.89 -14.29 -15.31
CA THR A 335 -20.27 -14.19 -16.73
C THR A 335 -19.13 -14.54 -17.69
N ALA A 336 -17.88 -14.58 -17.20
CA ALA A 336 -16.66 -14.81 -17.96
C ALA A 336 -16.47 -13.85 -19.15
N THR A 337 -17.07 -12.66 -19.09
CA THR A 337 -16.91 -11.62 -20.12
C THR A 337 -16.04 -10.47 -19.61
N PHE A 338 -15.31 -9.84 -20.54
CA PHE A 338 -14.55 -8.62 -20.24
C PHE A 338 -15.44 -7.54 -19.60
N ALA A 339 -16.63 -7.31 -20.14
CA ALA A 339 -17.55 -6.27 -19.66
C ALA A 339 -18.07 -6.56 -18.25
N GLY A 340 -18.45 -7.82 -17.96
CA GLY A 340 -18.88 -8.24 -16.64
C GLY A 340 -17.75 -8.08 -15.62
N ALA A 341 -16.57 -8.64 -15.90
CA ALA A 341 -15.42 -8.51 -15.01
C ALA A 341 -15.01 -7.04 -14.79
N LEU A 342 -15.00 -6.21 -15.83
CA LEU A 342 -14.73 -4.77 -15.71
C LEU A 342 -15.75 -4.06 -14.82
N ALA A 343 -17.04 -4.33 -15.01
CA ALA A 343 -18.10 -3.73 -14.19
C ALA A 343 -17.96 -4.13 -12.71
N GLY A 344 -17.72 -5.42 -12.43
CA GLY A 344 -17.51 -5.91 -11.07
C GLY A 344 -16.30 -5.24 -10.39
N TYR A 345 -15.18 -5.13 -11.11
CA TYR A 345 -13.98 -4.45 -10.62
C TYR A 345 -14.21 -2.96 -10.37
N LEU A 346 -14.89 -2.25 -11.28
CA LEU A 346 -15.19 -0.82 -11.10
C LEU A 346 -16.09 -0.56 -9.90
N LEU A 347 -17.11 -1.40 -9.69
CA LEU A 347 -17.98 -1.30 -8.51
C LEU A 347 -17.17 -1.47 -7.21
N MET A 348 -16.38 -2.54 -7.13
CA MET A 348 -15.56 -2.81 -5.94
C MET A 348 -14.48 -1.74 -5.74
N MET A 349 -13.83 -1.29 -6.81
CA MET A 349 -12.80 -0.24 -6.75
C MET A 349 -13.37 1.12 -6.33
N THR A 350 -14.63 1.41 -6.68
CA THR A 350 -15.32 2.62 -6.23
C THR A 350 -15.62 2.58 -4.74
N ALA A 351 -16.11 1.44 -4.24
CA ALA A 351 -16.33 1.22 -2.81
C ALA A 351 -15.01 1.31 -2.02
N PHE A 352 -13.95 0.67 -2.53
CA PHE A 352 -12.60 0.78 -2.02
C PHE A 352 -12.11 2.24 -1.98
N ALA A 353 -12.32 3.03 -3.03
CA ALA A 353 -11.86 4.42 -3.06
C ALA A 353 -12.57 5.30 -2.01
N ALA A 354 -13.86 5.03 -1.74
CA ALA A 354 -14.61 5.71 -0.68
C ALA A 354 -14.04 5.39 0.71
N ASN A 355 -13.63 4.14 0.93
CA ASN A 355 -12.99 3.71 2.17
C ASN A 355 -11.55 4.27 2.30
N TYR A 356 -10.72 4.03 1.28
CA TYR A 356 -9.27 4.28 1.30
C TYR A 356 -8.88 5.75 1.18
N GLY A 357 -9.64 6.56 0.43
CA GLY A 357 -9.35 7.98 0.20
C GLY A 357 -9.16 8.79 1.49
N PRO A 358 -10.15 8.81 2.41
CA PRO A 358 -10.07 9.56 3.66
C PRO A 358 -9.26 8.89 4.79
N ILE A 359 -8.87 7.62 4.64
CA ILE A 359 -8.31 6.79 5.73
C ILE A 359 -7.00 7.36 6.31
N ALA A 360 -6.15 7.94 5.46
CA ALA A 360 -4.86 8.52 5.84
C ALA A 360 -5.08 9.70 6.80
N THR A 361 -6.01 10.59 6.44
CA THR A 361 -6.40 11.73 7.25
C THR A 361 -7.11 11.30 8.52
N PHE A 362 -8.02 10.33 8.45
CA PHE A 362 -8.72 9.79 9.61
C PHE A 362 -7.74 9.26 10.66
N LEU A 363 -6.81 8.39 10.25
CA LEU A 363 -5.81 7.85 11.17
C LEU A 363 -4.86 8.93 11.70
N ALA A 364 -4.48 9.93 10.90
CA ALA A 364 -3.66 11.05 11.37
C ALA A 364 -4.37 11.90 12.45
N GLU A 365 -5.68 12.10 12.33
CA GLU A 365 -6.50 12.83 13.29
C GLU A 365 -6.95 11.98 14.50
N LEU A 366 -6.83 10.65 14.40
CA LEU A 366 -7.22 9.72 15.45
C LEU A 366 -6.27 9.79 16.65
N PHE A 367 -4.97 9.96 16.40
CA PHE A 367 -3.91 9.98 17.42
C PHE A 367 -3.49 11.39 17.82
N GLY A 368 -3.24 11.58 19.12
CA GLY A 368 -2.71 12.84 19.67
C GLY A 368 -1.27 13.11 19.23
N THR A 369 -0.85 14.37 19.25
CA THR A 369 0.41 14.86 18.64
C THR A 369 1.65 14.07 19.05
N LYS A 370 1.76 13.69 20.34
CA LYS A 370 2.93 12.97 20.88
C LYS A 370 3.14 11.57 20.29
N VAL A 371 2.05 10.88 19.96
CA VAL A 371 2.08 9.49 19.48
C VAL A 371 1.58 9.34 18.05
N ARG A 372 1.30 10.46 17.36
CA ARG A 372 0.61 10.49 16.07
C ARG A 372 1.33 9.67 15.00
N TYR A 373 2.62 9.91 14.82
CA TYR A 373 3.44 9.21 13.84
C TYR A 373 3.48 7.70 14.07
N SER A 374 3.77 7.27 15.29
CA SER A 374 3.89 5.86 15.66
C SER A 374 2.53 5.15 15.64
N GLY A 375 1.48 5.78 16.18
CA GLY A 375 0.13 5.23 16.23
C GLY A 375 -0.46 5.01 14.84
N LEU A 376 -0.38 6.03 13.96
CA LEU A 376 -0.79 5.96 12.56
C LEU A 376 -0.07 4.81 11.83
N SER A 377 1.26 4.76 11.95
CA SER A 377 2.08 3.79 11.23
C SER A 377 1.80 2.35 11.68
N ILE A 378 1.68 2.11 12.99
CA ILE A 378 1.43 0.77 13.54
C ILE A 378 0.00 0.31 13.22
N ALA A 379 -1.00 1.20 13.33
CA ALA A 379 -2.37 0.88 12.93
C ALA A 379 -2.43 0.48 11.44
N TYR A 380 -1.74 1.20 10.57
CA TYR A 380 -1.69 0.89 9.14
C TYR A 380 -0.93 -0.41 8.84
N MET A 381 0.18 -0.68 9.54
CA MET A 381 0.90 -1.96 9.39
C MET A 381 0.04 -3.15 9.85
N LEU A 382 -0.67 -3.01 10.96
CA LEU A 382 -1.59 -4.04 11.45
C LEU A 382 -2.70 -4.31 10.43
N SER A 383 -3.28 -3.25 9.86
CA SER A 383 -4.24 -3.36 8.74
C SER A 383 -3.63 -4.09 7.54
N GLY A 384 -2.40 -3.76 7.16
CA GLY A 384 -1.68 -4.43 6.08
C GLY A 384 -1.52 -5.94 6.31
N VAL A 385 -1.23 -6.38 7.54
CA VAL A 385 -1.13 -7.80 7.85
C VAL A 385 -2.51 -8.48 7.81
N LEU A 386 -3.50 -7.91 8.50
CA LEU A 386 -4.83 -8.51 8.64
C LEU A 386 -5.61 -8.54 7.32
N GLY A 387 -5.55 -7.43 6.57
CA GLY A 387 -6.35 -7.21 5.38
C GLY A 387 -5.59 -7.32 4.07
N SER A 388 -4.28 -7.12 3.99
CA SER A 388 -3.58 -7.20 2.70
C SER A 388 -2.85 -8.53 2.52
N ALA A 389 -2.02 -8.90 3.50
CA ALA A 389 -1.14 -10.05 3.40
C ALA A 389 -1.89 -11.38 3.32
N LEU A 390 -2.87 -11.54 4.21
CA LEU A 390 -3.59 -12.81 4.38
C LEU A 390 -4.70 -13.01 3.34
N THR A 391 -5.21 -11.94 2.73
CA THR A 391 -6.38 -12.03 1.85
C THR A 391 -6.17 -12.98 0.68
N PRO A 392 -5.15 -12.83 -0.18
CA PRO A 392 -5.00 -13.74 -1.33
C PRO A 392 -4.80 -15.21 -0.91
N VAL A 393 -4.17 -15.45 0.24
CA VAL A 393 -4.01 -16.81 0.78
C VAL A 393 -5.35 -17.38 1.24
N ILE A 394 -6.11 -16.63 2.04
CA ILE A 394 -7.42 -17.06 2.56
C ILE A 394 -8.42 -17.24 1.41
N THR A 395 -8.48 -16.31 0.46
CA THR A 395 -9.45 -16.36 -0.64
C THR A 395 -9.13 -17.48 -1.63
N THR A 396 -7.84 -17.73 -1.90
CA THR A 396 -7.43 -18.88 -2.72
C THR A 396 -7.75 -20.20 -2.02
N TRP A 397 -7.52 -20.29 -0.71
CA TRP A 397 -7.87 -21.47 0.08
C TRP A 397 -9.39 -21.71 0.13
N LEU A 398 -10.19 -20.66 0.35
CA LEU A 398 -11.65 -20.73 0.34
C LEU A 398 -12.18 -21.20 -1.02
N LEU A 399 -11.65 -20.65 -2.11
CA LEU A 399 -11.99 -21.09 -3.45
C LEU A 399 -11.63 -22.56 -3.67
N SER A 400 -10.44 -22.99 -3.22
CA SER A 400 -10.01 -24.40 -3.31
C SER A 400 -10.93 -25.34 -2.53
N ALA A 401 -11.41 -24.93 -1.36
CA ALA A 401 -12.21 -25.78 -0.48
C ALA A 401 -13.68 -25.85 -0.91
N THR A 402 -14.20 -24.80 -1.55
CA THR A 402 -15.63 -24.67 -1.86
C THR A 402 -15.97 -24.69 -3.35
N GLY A 403 -15.00 -24.46 -4.22
CA GLY A 403 -15.18 -24.34 -5.66
C GLY A 403 -15.99 -23.11 -6.11
N SER A 404 -16.34 -22.20 -5.19
CA SER A 404 -17.26 -21.09 -5.48
C SER A 404 -16.71 -19.74 -5.03
N GLY A 405 -16.80 -18.74 -5.91
CA GLY A 405 -16.52 -17.33 -5.60
C GLY A 405 -17.40 -16.76 -4.47
N ALA A 406 -18.55 -17.39 -4.19
CA ALA A 406 -19.41 -17.01 -3.06
C ALA A 406 -18.70 -17.12 -1.71
N SER A 407 -17.81 -18.10 -1.53
CA SER A 407 -17.03 -18.24 -0.29
C SER A 407 -16.12 -17.04 -0.05
N VAL A 408 -15.57 -16.49 -1.14
CA VAL A 408 -14.72 -15.30 -1.12
C VAL A 408 -15.55 -14.05 -0.87
N ALA A 409 -16.74 -13.94 -1.46
CA ALA A 409 -17.68 -12.85 -1.16
C ALA A 409 -18.04 -12.81 0.33
N TRP A 410 -18.28 -13.97 0.96
CA TRP A 410 -18.53 -14.04 2.41
C TRP A 410 -17.34 -13.59 3.26
N TYR A 411 -16.12 -13.96 2.87
CA TYR A 411 -14.91 -13.46 3.52
C TYR A 411 -14.82 -11.92 3.43
N MET A 412 -15.14 -11.34 2.28
CA MET A 412 -15.16 -9.88 2.11
C MET A 412 -16.20 -9.21 3.01
N ILE A 413 -17.42 -9.75 3.07
CA ILE A 413 -18.48 -9.25 3.95
C ILE A 413 -18.02 -9.34 5.41
N GLY A 414 -17.43 -10.45 5.84
CA GLY A 414 -16.88 -10.59 7.19
C GLY A 414 -15.80 -9.55 7.49
N SER A 415 -14.86 -9.34 6.56
CA SER A 415 -13.81 -8.32 6.69
C SER A 415 -14.39 -6.91 6.77
N ALA A 416 -15.40 -6.60 5.97
CA ALA A 416 -16.07 -5.30 5.96
C ALA A 416 -16.87 -5.07 7.25
N LEU A 417 -17.65 -6.05 7.71
CA LEU A 417 -18.44 -5.94 8.94
C LEU A 417 -17.55 -5.75 10.17
N LEU A 418 -16.46 -6.51 10.29
CA LEU A 418 -15.48 -6.32 11.36
C LEU A 418 -14.84 -4.92 11.32
N SER A 419 -14.53 -4.43 10.11
CA SER A 419 -14.00 -3.08 9.92
C SER A 419 -15.03 -2.02 10.31
N ALA A 420 -16.30 -2.21 9.94
CA ALA A 420 -17.40 -1.32 10.30
C ALA A 420 -17.60 -1.26 11.82
N VAL A 421 -17.63 -2.41 12.50
CA VAL A 421 -17.77 -2.47 13.97
C VAL A 421 -16.61 -1.76 14.66
N ALA A 422 -15.36 -2.01 14.22
CA ALA A 422 -14.19 -1.33 14.77
C ALA A 422 -14.22 0.18 14.53
N LEU A 423 -14.63 0.62 13.33
CA LEU A 423 -14.78 2.03 12.99
C LEU A 423 -15.87 2.71 13.82
N LEU A 424 -16.99 2.02 14.07
CA LEU A 424 -18.09 2.55 14.88
C LEU A 424 -17.69 2.77 16.35
N ALA A 425 -16.74 1.97 16.85
CA ALA A 425 -16.14 2.12 18.17
C ALA A 425 -15.12 3.27 18.25
N LEU A 426 -14.70 3.84 17.11
CA LEU A 426 -13.83 5.01 17.05
C LEU A 426 -14.63 6.33 16.95
N THR A 427 -14.09 7.39 17.53
CA THR A 427 -14.71 8.73 17.51
C THR A 427 -14.53 9.42 16.16
N GLU A 428 -15.52 10.20 15.71
CA GLU A 428 -15.39 11.08 14.53
C GLU A 428 -14.29 12.13 14.75
N THR A 429 -13.51 12.41 13.70
CA THR A 429 -12.32 13.27 13.77
C THR A 429 -12.47 14.60 13.04
N VAL A 430 -13.56 14.82 12.28
CA VAL A 430 -13.60 15.92 11.29
C VAL A 430 -13.31 17.33 11.85
N LYS A 431 -13.73 17.57 13.10
CA LYS A 431 -13.61 18.86 13.81
C LYS A 431 -12.43 18.90 14.79
N ARG A 432 -11.56 17.88 14.82
CA ARG A 432 -10.53 17.76 15.85
C ARG A 432 -9.36 18.69 15.55
N ASP A 433 -9.03 19.55 16.51
CA ASP A 433 -7.86 20.40 16.44
C ASP A 433 -6.59 19.58 16.74
N LEU A 434 -5.68 19.53 15.76
CA LEU A 434 -4.41 18.80 15.87
C LEU A 434 -3.47 19.44 16.89
N ALA A 435 -3.66 20.72 17.24
CA ALA A 435 -2.80 21.45 18.17
C ALA A 435 -3.24 21.34 19.64
N LYS A 436 -4.48 20.91 19.92
CA LYS A 436 -5.07 20.87 21.29
C LYS A 436 -5.12 19.48 21.92
N THR A 437 -4.55 18.45 21.28
CA THR A 437 -4.54 17.08 21.80
C THR A 437 -3.28 16.82 22.61
N ASN A 438 -3.41 16.90 23.94
CA ASN A 438 -2.34 16.64 24.93
C ASN A 438 -2.13 15.17 25.26
#